data_AF-A0A0G4NNM6-F1
#
_entry.id   AF-A0A0G4NNM6-F1
#
_cell.length_a   1.000
_cell.length_b   1.000
_cell.length_c   1.000
_cell.angle_alpha   90.00
_cell.angle_beta   90.00
_cell.angle_gamma   90.00
#
_symmetry.space_group_name_H-M   'P 1'
#
loop_
_entity.id
_entity.type
_entity.pdbx_description
1 polymer ?
#
loop_
_entity_poly.entity_id
_entity_poly.type
_entity_poly.pdbx_seq_one_letter_code
_entity_poly.pdbx_strand_id
1 'polypeptide(L)'
;LLSQSLLPAIIQLAEDKQWRVRLAIIEYIPLLASQLGVKFFDEKLANLCMGWLGDTVFSIREAATHNLKKLTEVFGVEWANEAIIPK
;
A
#
# COMPACT_ATOMS: atom_id res chain seq x y z
N LEU A 1 -19.43 3.01 -4.14
CA LEU A 1 -19.54 3.57 -5.50
C LEU A 1 -18.27 4.32 -5.91
N LEU A 2 -17.88 5.42 -5.26
CA LEU A 2 -16.66 6.16 -5.65
C LEU A 2 -15.36 5.34 -5.49
N SER A 3 -15.17 4.64 -4.37
CA SER A 3 -13.99 3.80 -4.12
C SER A 3 -13.85 2.65 -5.13
N GLN A 4 -14.96 2.11 -5.62
CA GLN A 4 -14.97 1.08 -6.67
C GLN A 4 -14.58 1.64 -8.04
N SER A 5 -14.93 2.90 -8.33
CA SER A 5 -14.56 3.57 -9.59
C SER A 5 -13.08 3.98 -9.63
N LEU A 6 -12.49 4.31 -8.48
CA LEU A 6 -11.10 4.78 -8.39
C LEU A 6 -10.07 3.64 -8.21
N LEU A 7 -10.48 2.50 -7.68
CA LEU A 7 -9.58 1.38 -7.41
C LEU A 7 -8.78 0.91 -8.65
N PRO A 8 -9.38 0.74 -9.85
CA PRO A 8 -8.62 0.36 -11.04
C PRO A 8 -7.51 1.36 -11.39
N ALA A 9 -7.79 2.67 -11.24
CA ALA A 9 -6.80 3.71 -11.50
C ALA A 9 -5.66 3.69 -10.47
N ILE A 10 -5.97 3.44 -9.19
CA ILE A 10 -4.95 3.30 -8.13
C ILE A 10 -4.03 2.12 -8.45
N ILE A 11 -4.59 0.96 -8.79
CA ILE A 11 -3.81 -0.24 -9.14
C ILE A 11 -2.95 0.02 -10.37
N GLN A 12 -3.51 0.66 -11.41
CA GLN A 12 -2.76 0.99 -12.62
C GLN A 12 -1.55 1.90 -12.33
N LEU A 13 -1.73 2.92 -11.48
CA LEU A 13 -0.64 3.84 -11.11
C LEU A 13 0.39 3.17 -10.21
N ALA A 14 -0.03 2.22 -9.38
CA ALA A 14 0.84 1.44 -8.51
C ALA A 14 1.78 0.48 -9.25
N GLU A 15 1.42 0.09 -10.48
CA GLU A 15 2.18 -0.81 -11.35
C GLU A 15 2.83 -0.08 -12.54
N ASP A 16 2.81 1.26 -12.54
CA ASP A 16 3.31 2.06 -13.65
C ASP A 16 4.79 1.79 -13.96
N LYS A 17 5.16 1.81 -15.24
CA LYS A 17 6.54 1.59 -15.69
C LYS A 17 7.50 2.65 -15.12
N GLN A 18 7.03 3.88 -14.97
CA GLN A 18 7.78 4.97 -14.37
C GLN A 18 7.75 4.84 -12.85
N TRP A 19 8.88 4.45 -12.26
CA TRP A 19 8.96 4.23 -10.82
C TRP A 19 8.56 5.46 -9.99
N ARG A 20 8.78 6.69 -10.49
CA ARG A 20 8.33 7.90 -9.79
C ARG A 20 6.80 8.00 -9.66
N VAL A 21 6.04 7.43 -10.59
CA VAL A 21 4.58 7.34 -10.48
C VAL A 21 4.21 6.34 -9.40
N ARG A 22 4.86 5.16 -9.37
CA ARG A 22 4.69 4.19 -8.28
C ARG A 22 5.01 4.79 -6.92
N LEU A 23 6.13 5.51 -6.81
CA LEU A 23 6.55 6.19 -5.58
C LEU A 23 5.47 7.13 -5.05
N ALA A 24 4.90 7.97 -5.92
CA ALA A 24 3.84 8.89 -5.52
C ALA A 24 2.64 8.13 -4.92
N ILE A 25 2.22 7.03 -5.54
CA ILE A 25 1.12 6.20 -5.01
C ILE A 25 1.45 5.62 -3.64
N ILE A 26 2.65 5.07 -3.47
CA ILE A 26 3.10 4.50 -2.19
C ILE A 26 3.00 5.51 -1.05
N GLU A 27 3.36 6.77 -1.30
CA GLU A 27 3.28 7.83 -0.31
C GLU A 27 1.84 8.20 0.08
N TYR A 28 0.88 8.06 -0.85
CA TYR A 28 -0.54 8.34 -0.61
C TYR A 28 -1.32 7.17 -0.01
N ILE A 29 -0.82 5.93 -0.09
CA ILE A 29 -1.52 4.74 0.42
C ILE A 29 -1.96 4.88 1.88
N PRO A 30 -1.16 5.36 2.86
CA PRO A 30 -1.60 5.38 4.25
C PRO A 30 -2.82 6.30 4.47
N LEU A 31 -2.89 7.40 3.72
CA LEU A 31 -4.05 8.30 3.72
C LEU A 31 -5.29 7.61 3.12
N LEU A 32 -5.13 6.91 1.99
CA LEU A 32 -6.23 6.16 1.39
C LEU A 32 -6.71 5.03 2.33
N ALA A 33 -5.78 4.36 2.99
CA ALA A 33 -6.06 3.27 3.91
C ALA A 33 -6.88 3.76 5.13
N SER A 34 -6.53 4.92 5.69
CA SER A 34 -7.28 5.52 6.81
C SER A 34 -8.70 5.96 6.41
N GLN A 35 -8.91 6.38 5.16
CA GLN A 35 -10.21 6.81 4.66
C GLN A 35 -11.12 5.65 4.22
N LEU A 36 -10.54 4.58 3.67
CA LEU A 36 -11.28 3.44 3.12
C LEU A 36 -11.51 2.32 4.17
N GLY A 37 -10.71 2.31 5.23
CA GLY A 37 -10.79 1.36 6.33
C GLY A 37 -10.03 0.05 6.07
N VAL A 38 -9.67 -0.62 7.16
CA VAL A 38 -8.79 -1.81 7.18
C VAL A 38 -9.31 -2.95 6.31
N LYS A 39 -10.61 -3.26 6.40
CA LYS A 39 -11.21 -4.36 5.62
C LYS A 39 -11.06 -4.17 4.11
N PHE A 40 -11.28 -2.94 3.62
CA PHE A 40 -11.13 -2.65 2.21
C PHE A 40 -9.66 -2.72 1.79
N PHE A 41 -8.76 -2.19 2.62
CA PHE A 41 -7.32 -2.24 2.38
C PHE A 41 -6.83 -3.69 2.27
N ASP A 42 -7.18 -4.54 3.23
CA ASP A 42 -6.78 -5.94 3.26
C ASP A 42 -7.27 -6.70 2.02
N GLU A 43 -8.53 -6.47 1.61
CA GLU A 43 -9.11 -7.15 0.46
C GLU A 43 -8.52 -6.70 -0.89
N LYS A 44 -8.06 -5.44 -1.00
CA LYS A 44 -7.78 -4.81 -2.31
C LYS A 44 -6.36 -4.30 -2.51
N LEU A 45 -5.67 -3.91 -1.45
CA LEU A 45 -4.41 -3.14 -1.52
C LEU A 45 -3.26 -3.78 -0.73
N ALA A 46 -3.52 -4.66 0.24
CA ALA A 46 -2.46 -5.27 1.05
C ALA A 46 -1.42 -6.04 0.21
N ASN A 47 -1.88 -6.89 -0.71
CA ASN A 47 -0.97 -7.65 -1.59
C ASN A 47 -0.09 -6.75 -2.46
N LEU A 48 -0.65 -5.63 -2.93
CA LEU A 48 0.09 -4.63 -3.71
C LEU A 48 1.21 -4.00 -2.85
N CYS A 49 0.90 -3.65 -1.61
CA CYS A 49 1.87 -3.06 -0.68
C CYS A 49 3.02 -4.03 -0.36
N MET A 50 2.70 -5.30 -0.16
CA MET A 50 3.71 -6.35 0.05
C MET A 50 4.54 -6.60 -1.21
N GLY A 51 3.95 -6.49 -2.40
CA GLY A 51 4.63 -6.63 -3.69
C GLY A 51 5.74 -5.59 -3.90
N TRP A 52 5.55 -4.35 -3.43
CA TRP A 52 6.56 -3.29 -3.58
C TRP A 52 7.86 -3.54 -2.81
N LEU A 53 7.84 -4.39 -1.77
CA LEU A 53 9.07 -4.82 -1.09
C LEU A 53 10.01 -5.59 -2.04
N GLY A 54 9.47 -6.20 -3.09
CA GLY A 54 10.21 -6.91 -4.14
C GLY A 54 10.49 -6.07 -5.39
N ASP A 55 10.20 -4.76 -5.38
CA ASP A 55 10.40 -3.91 -6.57
C ASP A 55 11.87 -3.86 -7.00
N THR A 56 12.12 -3.79 -8.30
CA THR A 56 13.48 -3.75 -8.85
C THR A 56 14.23 -2.47 -8.47
N VAL A 57 13.52 -1.36 -8.22
CA VAL A 57 14.07 -0.06 -7.87
C VAL A 57 14.22 0.08 -6.36
N PHE A 58 15.44 0.40 -5.90
CA PHE A 58 15.75 0.56 -4.47
C PHE A 58 14.83 1.56 -3.75
N SER A 59 14.63 2.75 -4.33
CA SER A 59 13.81 3.80 -3.72
C SER A 59 12.34 3.38 -3.54
N ILE A 60 11.84 2.46 -4.36
CA ILE A 60 10.51 1.90 -4.18
C ILE A 60 10.46 0.96 -2.98
N ARG A 61 11.46 0.07 -2.86
CA ARG A 61 11.56 -0.82 -1.70
C ARG A 61 11.70 -0.03 -0.39
N GLU A 62 12.51 1.02 -0.39
CA GLU A 62 12.65 1.92 0.75
C GLU A 62 11.34 2.66 1.08
N ALA A 63 10.63 3.17 0.07
CA ALA A 63 9.33 3.79 0.30
C ALA A 63 8.30 2.79 0.84
N ALA A 64 8.31 1.55 0.36
CA ALA A 64 7.43 0.48 0.82
C ALA A 64 7.64 0.13 2.29
N THR A 65 8.88 0.09 2.79
CA THR A 65 9.13 -0.16 4.23
C THR A 65 8.59 0.97 5.10
N HIS A 66 8.80 2.22 4.70
CA HIS A 66 8.23 3.39 5.38
C HIS A 66 6.69 3.39 5.31
N ASN A 67 6.13 2.95 4.18
CA ASN A 67 4.70 2.83 3.99
C ASN A 67 4.08 1.81 4.96
N LEU A 68 4.67 0.62 5.10
CA LEU A 68 4.19 -0.39 6.05
C LEU A 68 4.25 0.11 7.49
N LYS A 69 5.30 0.84 7.89
CA LYS A 69 5.35 1.50 9.20
C LYS A 69 4.15 2.44 9.40
N LYS A 70 3.87 3.31 8.43
CA LYS A 70 2.71 4.22 8.51
C LYS A 70 1.39 3.48 8.53
N LEU A 71 1.25 2.37 7.80
CA LEU A 71 0.05 1.53 7.86
C LEU A 71 -0.12 0.90 9.25
N THR A 72 0.96 0.47 9.90
CA THR A 72 0.92 0.02 11.30
C THR A 72 0.50 1.13 12.25
N GLU A 73 0.92 2.37 12.01
CA GLU A 73 0.45 3.54 12.79
C GLU A 73 -1.05 3.81 12.58
N VAL A 74 -1.60 3.52 11.39
CA VAL A 74 -3.02 3.71 11.06
C VAL A 74 -3.91 2.57 11.59
N PHE A 75 -3.46 1.31 11.47
CA PHE A 75 -4.27 0.13 11.76
C PHE A 75 -3.94 -0.57 13.08
N GLY A 76 -2.83 -0.22 13.73
CA GLY A 76 -2.40 -0.80 14.99
C GLY A 76 -1.38 -1.94 14.84
N VAL A 77 -0.73 -2.26 15.96
CA VAL A 77 0.34 -3.26 16.04
C VAL A 77 -0.21 -4.68 15.90
N GLU A 78 -1.42 -4.92 16.41
CA GLU A 78 -2.13 -6.19 16.31
C GLU A 78 -2.36 -6.55 14.84
N TRP A 79 -2.86 -5.61 14.04
CA TRP A 79 -3.03 -5.78 12.60
C TRP A 79 -1.69 -6.08 11.91
N ALA A 80 -0.61 -5.38 12.27
CA ALA A 80 0.70 -5.62 11.66
C ALA A 80 1.23 -7.04 11.94
N ASN A 81 1.05 -7.55 13.16
CA ASN A 81 1.42 -8.93 13.51
C ASN A 81 0.61 -9.96 12.72
N GLU A 82 -0.65 -9.67 12.38
CA GLU A 82 -1.51 -10.60 11.63
C GLU A 82 -1.28 -10.54 10.11
N ALA A 83 -1.07 -9.34 9.56
CA ALA A 83 -1.11 -9.07 8.13
C ALA A 83 0.27 -8.86 7.47
N ILE A 84 1.28 -8.41 8.23
CA ILE A 84 2.62 -8.08 7.68
C ILE A 84 3.66 -9.12 8.09
N ILE A 85 3.67 -9.52 9.36
CA ILE A 85 4.71 -10.41 9.90
C ILE A 85 4.41 -11.87 9.50
N PRO A 86 5.34 -12.58 8.85
CA PRO A 86 5.18 -14.01 8.55
C PRO A 86 5.04 -14.84 9.83
N LYS A 87 4.21 -15.89 9.77
CA LYS A 87 4.03 -16.86 10.88
C LYS A 87 5.15 -17.89 10.94
#